data_AF-A0AAE0Z690-F1
#
_entry.id   AF-A0AAE0Z690-F1
#
_cell.length_a   1.000
_cell.length_b   1.000
_cell.length_c   1.000
_cell.angle_alpha   90.00
_cell.angle_beta   90.00
_cell.angle_gamma   90.00
#
_symmetry.space_group_name_H-M   'P 1'
#
loop_
_entity.id
_entity.type
_entity.pdbx_description
1 polymer ?
#
loop_
_entity_poly.entity_id
_entity_poly.type
_entity_poly.pdbx_seq_one_letter_code
_entity_poly.pdbx_strand_id
1 'polypeptide(L)'
;MRAWLWTYLPWSLGWLLYRTTSSQIPSRRRHPVPLTAVSVVVVVVAVVAALLTPTAAQTQCPDYIEDSCDRWSDSTTWTNDVVPGEGDVVDIDKCILLDTTTANLGGITIQPTGSLVFEPGIGNQLKVRTKYIRVEGLLRIGSEQCRYEGKATIELTGNRGDHTDSDFGQKYIGVASGGRLELHGERKMPWVKLNQTLDTPDTLEAPYFDSKKDAIEEYKSEGIVAVVINPENGLVRAAATFNVGTNSRYWFGKDEPRFVSFMDWIPANHVVMLASQKTALSSEHNTTSVLEALEKAIYCKVGRSRLRSMQPEEVWVAIAVKEQPWRTQERVGRDVDKDGFRHAQLDLMMPWLNAAFYVSSKKHYTWRWYKDTRLLAGTYDELAPVLDTTGDVRSWKHVNVILETARLTAPPPPVNQ
;
A
#
# COMPACT_ATOMS: atom_id res chain seq x y z
N MET A 1 3.34 3.34 20.51
CA MET A 1 2.20 3.69 19.64
C MET A 1 1.85 2.42 18.87
N ARG A 2 0.64 1.87 19.02
CA ARG A 2 0.26 0.56 18.47
C ARG A 2 -0.39 0.76 17.09
N ALA A 3 0.25 0.25 16.03
CA ALA A 3 -0.23 0.35 14.66
C ALA A 3 -0.68 -1.03 14.15
N TRP A 4 -1.71 -1.03 13.32
CA TRP A 4 -2.46 -2.21 12.91
C TRP A 4 -2.10 -2.66 11.50
N LEU A 5 -2.00 -3.97 11.32
CA LEU A 5 -1.63 -4.62 10.07
C LEU A 5 -2.86 -4.72 9.15
N TRP A 6 -2.81 -4.15 7.95
CA TRP A 6 -3.76 -4.44 6.86
C TRP A 6 -2.96 -4.66 5.58
N THR A 7 -2.91 -5.92 5.11
CA THR A 7 -2.23 -6.26 3.85
C THR A 7 -3.21 -6.19 2.68
N TYR A 8 -3.14 -5.09 1.91
CA TYR A 8 -3.75 -4.99 0.58
C TYR A 8 -2.69 -4.61 -0.46
N LEU A 9 -2.46 -5.52 -1.40
CA LEU A 9 -1.77 -5.25 -2.67
C LEU A 9 -2.85 -5.15 -3.76
N PRO A 10 -3.04 -4.00 -4.43
CA PRO A 10 -3.55 -3.99 -5.78
C PRO A 10 -2.38 -3.82 -6.76
N TRP A 11 -2.55 -4.28 -8.00
CA TRP A 11 -2.13 -3.74 -9.31
C TRP A 11 -2.35 -4.90 -10.31
N SER A 12 -3.21 -4.77 -11.32
CA SER A 12 -2.83 -4.13 -12.59
C SER A 12 -4.06 -3.89 -13.48
N LEU A 13 -4.03 -2.75 -14.20
CA LEU A 13 -4.93 -2.36 -15.28
C LEU A 13 -4.55 -3.12 -16.57
N GLY A 14 -5.51 -3.87 -17.13
CA GLY A 14 -5.41 -4.50 -18.45
C GLY A 14 -6.13 -3.69 -19.52
N TRP A 15 -5.37 -3.28 -20.54
CA TRP A 15 -5.81 -2.56 -21.73
C TRP A 15 -6.78 -3.38 -22.59
N LEU A 16 -7.94 -2.82 -22.94
CA LEU A 16 -8.82 -3.34 -24.00
C LEU A 16 -8.43 -2.72 -25.36
N LEU A 17 -7.88 -3.54 -26.26
CA LEU A 17 -7.76 -3.23 -27.68
C LEU A 17 -8.99 -3.78 -28.41
N TYR A 18 -9.86 -2.89 -28.91
CA TYR A 18 -10.95 -3.26 -29.82
C TYR A 18 -10.38 -3.60 -31.21
N ARG A 19 -10.60 -4.84 -31.65
CA ARG A 19 -10.30 -5.31 -33.01
C ARG A 19 -11.55 -5.13 -33.86
N THR A 20 -11.55 -4.16 -34.79
CA THR A 20 -12.63 -3.98 -35.75
C THR A 20 -12.47 -4.98 -36.90
N THR A 21 -13.30 -6.02 -36.93
CA THR A 21 -13.46 -6.87 -38.13
C THR A 21 -14.45 -6.23 -39.09
N SER A 22 -13.92 -5.82 -40.24
CA SER A 22 -14.64 -5.44 -41.46
C SER A 22 -15.41 -6.65 -42.01
N SER A 23 -16.72 -6.49 -42.23
CA SER A 23 -17.49 -7.39 -43.10
C SER A 23 -18.30 -6.56 -44.10
N GLN A 24 -18.09 -6.88 -45.38
CA GLN A 24 -18.67 -6.20 -46.53
C GLN A 24 -20.19 -6.37 -46.64
N ILE A 25 -20.87 -5.30 -47.04
CA ILE A 25 -22.29 -5.27 -47.42
C ILE A 25 -22.37 -5.24 -48.97
N PRO A 26 -23.18 -6.09 -49.62
CA PRO A 26 -23.52 -5.94 -51.03
C PRO A 26 -24.70 -4.98 -51.25
N SER A 27 -24.69 -4.38 -52.43
CA SER A 27 -25.43 -3.21 -52.89
C SER A 27 -26.95 -3.36 -53.16
N ARG A 28 -27.61 -2.19 -53.17
CA ARG A 28 -28.92 -1.79 -53.75
C ARG A 28 -30.11 -1.99 -52.79
N ARG A 29 -30.98 -0.99 -52.52
CA ARG A 29 -31.62 0.04 -53.38
C ARG A 29 -31.89 1.37 -52.63
N ARG A 30 -32.03 2.46 -53.41
CA ARG A 30 -32.18 3.87 -52.99
C ARG A 30 -33.57 4.21 -52.41
N HIS A 31 -33.61 4.94 -51.31
CA HIS A 31 -34.68 5.89 -50.97
C HIS A 31 -34.04 7.20 -50.44
N PRO A 32 -34.56 8.39 -50.80
CA PRO A 32 -33.99 9.66 -50.39
C PRO A 32 -34.42 10.02 -48.97
N VAL A 33 -33.45 10.39 -48.11
CA VAL A 33 -33.70 10.94 -46.76
C VAL A 33 -33.62 12.46 -46.83
N PRO A 34 -34.56 13.22 -46.22
CA PRO A 34 -34.61 14.68 -46.34
C PRO A 34 -33.48 15.39 -45.57
N LEU A 35 -33.05 16.52 -46.15
CA LEU A 35 -31.86 17.30 -45.84
C LEU A 35 -31.88 18.12 -44.52
N THR A 36 -32.82 17.87 -43.61
CA THR A 36 -33.00 18.68 -42.40
C THR A 36 -32.31 18.12 -41.15
N ALA A 37 -31.82 16.89 -41.18
CA ALA A 37 -31.19 16.23 -40.03
C ALA A 37 -29.68 16.45 -39.91
N VAL A 38 -29.01 16.97 -40.94
CA VAL A 38 -27.54 17.12 -40.96
C VAL A 38 -27.09 18.42 -40.27
N SER A 39 -27.90 19.47 -40.30
CA SER A 39 -27.52 20.79 -39.78
C SER A 39 -27.58 20.90 -38.25
N VAL A 40 -28.43 20.14 -37.57
CA VAL A 40 -28.56 20.19 -36.09
C VAL A 40 -27.42 19.43 -35.42
N VAL A 41 -26.95 18.32 -36.00
CA VAL A 41 -25.86 17.51 -35.43
C VAL A 41 -24.52 18.24 -35.50
N VAL A 42 -24.26 19.00 -36.57
CA VAL A 42 -23.00 19.76 -36.72
C VAL A 42 -22.91 20.93 -35.74
N VAL A 43 -24.02 21.60 -35.44
CA VAL A 43 -24.05 22.73 -34.49
C VAL A 43 -23.94 22.25 -33.04
N VAL A 44 -24.56 21.11 -32.68
CA VAL A 44 -24.43 20.54 -31.31
C VAL A 44 -23.01 20.01 -31.07
N VAL A 45 -22.36 19.40 -32.07
CA VAL A 45 -20.97 18.94 -31.93
C VAL A 45 -19.99 20.12 -31.83
N ALA A 46 -20.22 21.23 -32.54
CA ALA A 46 -19.39 22.43 -32.44
C ALA A 46 -19.57 23.17 -31.09
N VAL A 47 -20.79 23.21 -30.54
CA VAL A 47 -21.04 23.84 -29.22
C VAL A 47 -20.53 22.97 -28.07
N VAL A 48 -20.59 21.63 -28.18
CA VAL A 48 -20.00 20.72 -27.18
C VAL A 48 -18.47 20.63 -27.29
N ALA A 49 -17.90 20.78 -28.50
CA ALA A 49 -16.45 20.86 -28.69
C ALA A 49 -15.85 22.21 -28.23
N ALA A 50 -16.63 23.30 -28.25
CA ALA A 50 -16.21 24.59 -27.68
C ALA A 50 -16.28 24.63 -26.14
N LEU A 51 -16.95 23.67 -25.49
CA LEU A 51 -17.04 23.51 -24.03
C LEU A 51 -16.10 22.44 -23.46
N LEU A 52 -15.26 21.84 -24.31
CA LEU A 52 -14.18 20.93 -23.93
C LEU A 52 -12.84 21.39 -24.47
N THR A 53 -12.59 22.71 -24.45
CA THR A 53 -11.20 23.13 -24.30
C THR A 53 -10.79 22.68 -22.90
N PRO A 54 -9.78 21.81 -22.73
CA PRO A 54 -9.07 21.85 -21.48
C PRO A 54 -8.52 23.27 -21.44
N THR A 55 -9.14 24.15 -20.64
CA THR A 55 -8.39 25.24 -20.07
C THR A 55 -7.16 24.56 -19.51
N ALA A 56 -6.03 24.74 -20.21
CA ALA A 56 -4.74 24.42 -19.67
C ALA A 56 -4.79 25.06 -18.29
N ALA A 57 -4.83 24.23 -17.25
CA ALA A 57 -4.77 24.70 -15.90
C ALA A 57 -3.47 25.50 -15.87
N GLN A 58 -3.59 26.82 -15.96
CA GLN A 58 -2.57 27.70 -15.42
C GLN A 58 -2.46 27.22 -13.99
N THR A 59 -1.33 26.56 -13.72
CA THR A 59 -0.86 26.15 -12.40
C THR A 59 -0.70 27.41 -11.58
N GLN A 60 -1.82 27.96 -11.13
CA GLN A 60 -1.84 29.19 -10.37
C GLN A 60 -1.55 28.79 -8.95
N CYS A 61 -0.27 28.87 -8.61
CA CYS A 61 0.23 28.58 -7.29
C CYS A 61 -0.13 29.73 -6.36
N PRO A 62 -1.15 29.59 -5.51
CA PRO A 62 -1.69 30.74 -4.75
C PRO A 62 -0.70 31.23 -3.68
N ASP A 63 0.21 30.36 -3.23
CA ASP A 63 1.29 30.69 -2.29
C ASP A 63 2.61 31.09 -2.98
N TYR A 64 2.63 31.09 -4.31
CA TYR A 64 3.83 31.43 -5.06
C TYR A 64 3.92 32.94 -5.23
N ILE A 65 5.06 33.49 -4.81
CA ILE A 65 5.30 34.93 -4.79
C ILE A 65 5.72 35.33 -6.22
N GLU A 66 4.78 35.45 -7.17
CA GLU A 66 5.09 36.02 -8.50
C GLU A 66 5.08 37.55 -8.48
N ASP A 67 4.16 38.17 -7.74
CA ASP A 67 3.78 39.57 -7.98
C ASP A 67 4.84 40.61 -7.57
N SER A 68 6.02 40.20 -7.03
CA SER A 68 7.05 41.14 -6.58
C SER A 68 8.50 40.65 -6.69
N CYS A 69 8.80 39.63 -7.51
CA CYS A 69 10.16 39.10 -7.63
C CYS A 69 10.76 39.40 -9.00
N ASP A 70 11.98 39.94 -8.99
CA ASP A 70 12.71 40.22 -10.22
C ASP A 70 13.31 38.92 -10.78
N ARG A 71 13.30 38.74 -12.10
CA ARG A 71 13.82 37.52 -12.75
C ARG A 71 15.35 37.49 -12.74
N TRP A 72 15.93 36.34 -12.42
CA TRP A 72 17.37 36.14 -12.48
C TRP A 72 17.92 36.37 -13.90
N SER A 73 17.18 35.87 -14.91
CA SER A 73 17.57 35.99 -16.32
C SER A 73 17.47 37.42 -16.88
N ASP A 74 16.75 38.33 -16.22
CA ASP A 74 16.64 39.72 -16.62
C ASP A 74 17.89 40.48 -16.19
N SER A 75 18.54 41.13 -17.15
CA SER A 75 19.76 41.89 -16.90
C SER A 75 19.51 43.10 -15.99
N THR A 76 18.33 43.73 -16.09
CA THR A 76 17.94 44.92 -15.32
C THR A 76 17.75 44.66 -13.82
N THR A 77 17.65 43.38 -13.45
CA THR A 77 17.63 42.94 -12.05
C THR A 77 18.93 43.30 -11.31
N TRP A 78 20.04 43.45 -12.03
CA TRP A 78 21.39 43.52 -11.49
C TRP A 78 22.03 44.92 -11.67
N THR A 79 22.89 45.33 -10.74
CA THR A 79 23.43 46.70 -10.59
C THR A 79 24.16 47.27 -11.82
N ASN A 80 24.56 46.44 -12.78
CA ASN A 80 25.26 46.84 -14.01
C ASN A 80 24.50 46.45 -15.29
N ASP A 81 23.22 46.10 -15.20
CA ASP A 81 22.44 45.54 -16.31
C ASP A 81 23.12 44.31 -16.94
N VAL A 82 23.74 43.45 -16.11
CA VAL A 82 24.43 42.22 -16.51
C VAL A 82 24.09 41.10 -15.54
N VAL A 83 23.62 39.98 -16.08
CA VAL A 83 23.33 38.76 -15.31
C VAL A 83 24.64 38.17 -14.74
N PRO A 84 24.69 37.76 -13.46
CA PRO A 84 25.88 37.19 -12.84
C PRO A 84 26.49 36.02 -13.62
N GLY A 85 27.78 36.16 -13.92
CA GLY A 85 28.59 35.25 -14.70
C GLY A 85 29.50 34.35 -13.86
N GLU A 86 30.48 33.73 -14.52
CA GLU A 86 31.43 32.83 -13.86
C GLU A 86 32.31 33.56 -12.84
N GLY A 87 32.38 33.02 -11.62
CA GLY A 87 33.20 33.57 -10.54
C GLY A 87 32.56 34.71 -9.74
N ASP A 88 31.44 35.26 -10.22
CA ASP A 88 30.77 36.38 -9.55
C ASP A 88 30.21 35.98 -8.18
N VAL A 89 30.38 36.86 -7.20
CA VAL A 89 29.76 36.73 -5.87
C VAL A 89 28.48 37.56 -5.89
N VAL A 90 27.36 36.91 -5.57
CA VAL A 90 26.03 37.50 -5.69
C VAL A 90 25.44 37.78 -4.30
N ASP A 91 25.17 39.05 -4.03
CA ASP A 91 24.40 39.49 -2.86
C ASP A 91 22.95 39.74 -3.26
N ILE A 92 22.01 39.03 -2.63
CA ILE A 92 20.58 39.09 -2.90
C ILE A 92 19.90 39.82 -1.75
N ASP A 93 19.47 41.07 -1.97
CA ASP A 93 18.85 41.96 -0.98
C ASP A 93 17.34 42.18 -1.20
N LYS A 94 16.83 41.70 -2.33
CA LYS A 94 15.42 41.74 -2.76
C LYS A 94 14.92 40.34 -3.15
N CYS A 95 13.66 40.24 -3.59
CA CYS A 95 13.16 38.97 -4.11
C CYS A 95 13.68 38.72 -5.53
N ILE A 96 14.37 37.60 -5.72
CA ILE A 96 14.88 37.11 -6.99
C ILE A 96 14.23 35.78 -7.32
N LEU A 97 13.61 35.74 -8.49
CA LEU A 97 13.07 34.54 -9.10
C LEU A 97 14.12 33.88 -9.98
N LEU A 98 14.58 32.69 -9.60
CA LEU A 98 15.46 31.86 -10.42
C LEU A 98 14.63 31.14 -11.50
N ASP A 99 14.68 31.66 -12.72
CA ASP A 99 13.99 31.14 -13.92
C ASP A 99 14.95 30.49 -14.94
N THR A 100 16.26 30.49 -14.65
CA THR A 100 17.28 29.85 -15.49
C THR A 100 18.39 29.21 -14.66
N THR A 101 19.21 28.35 -15.30
CA THR A 101 20.41 27.79 -14.67
C THR A 101 21.50 28.85 -14.57
N THR A 102 22.13 28.97 -13.39
CA THR A 102 23.20 29.95 -13.17
C THR A 102 24.51 29.53 -13.84
N ALA A 103 25.39 30.50 -14.09
CA ALA A 103 26.81 30.25 -14.28
C ALA A 103 27.46 29.62 -13.02
N ASN A 104 28.74 29.28 -13.09
CA ASN A 104 29.50 28.81 -11.93
C ASN A 104 29.92 30.00 -11.05
N LEU A 105 29.06 30.38 -10.10
CA LEU A 105 29.23 31.56 -9.27
C LEU A 105 30.35 31.38 -8.22
N GLY A 106 30.94 32.49 -7.81
CA GLY A 106 31.91 32.54 -6.71
C GLY A 106 31.28 32.42 -5.32
N GLY A 107 29.99 32.76 -5.18
CA GLY A 107 29.25 32.69 -3.92
C GLY A 107 27.85 33.28 -4.05
N ILE A 108 26.92 32.87 -3.19
CA ILE A 108 25.61 33.51 -3.06
C ILE A 108 25.38 33.85 -1.59
N THR A 109 25.03 35.09 -1.30
CA THR A 109 24.58 35.53 0.02
C THR A 109 23.17 36.12 -0.11
N ILE A 110 22.20 35.52 0.57
CA ILE A 110 20.83 36.01 0.64
C ILE A 110 20.71 36.83 1.92
N GLN A 111 20.67 38.14 1.77
CA GLN A 111 20.59 39.11 2.88
C GLN A 111 19.25 38.97 3.63
N PRO A 112 19.11 39.52 4.85
CA PRO A 112 17.90 39.35 5.67
C PRO A 112 16.57 39.75 5.02
N THR A 113 16.59 40.74 4.11
CA THR A 113 15.41 41.19 3.34
C THR A 113 15.26 40.49 1.99
N GLY A 114 16.29 39.75 1.56
CA GLY A 114 16.35 39.10 0.26
C GLY A 114 15.72 37.72 0.26
N SER A 115 15.33 37.27 -0.93
CA SER A 115 14.88 35.90 -1.12
C SER A 115 15.23 35.37 -2.49
N LEU A 116 15.80 34.16 -2.55
CA LEU A 116 15.99 33.42 -3.79
C LEU A 116 14.93 32.32 -3.88
N VAL A 117 14.07 32.42 -4.89
CA VAL A 117 12.94 31.51 -5.10
C VAL A 117 13.11 30.80 -6.43
N PHE A 118 12.99 29.48 -6.47
CA PHE A 118 13.04 28.72 -7.73
C PHE A 118 11.69 28.79 -8.46
N GLU A 119 11.72 29.07 -9.76
CA GLU A 119 10.52 29.11 -10.60
C GLU A 119 9.82 27.73 -10.62
N PRO A 120 8.58 27.64 -10.13
CA PRO A 120 7.81 26.41 -10.15
C PRO A 120 7.43 26.10 -11.58
N GLY A 121 7.35 24.82 -11.88
CA GLY A 121 6.92 24.35 -13.18
C GLY A 121 7.07 22.85 -13.25
N ILE A 122 6.04 22.18 -13.76
CA ILE A 122 6.07 20.74 -13.98
C ILE A 122 7.20 20.46 -14.97
N GLY A 123 8.21 19.69 -14.55
CA GLY A 123 9.36 19.36 -15.38
C GLY A 123 10.48 20.42 -15.43
N ASN A 124 10.37 21.54 -14.71
CA ASN A 124 11.44 22.55 -14.65
C ASN A 124 12.75 21.98 -14.11
N GLN A 125 13.84 22.17 -14.84
CA GLN A 125 15.18 21.73 -14.44
C GLN A 125 16.09 22.92 -14.20
N LEU A 126 16.08 23.42 -12.97
CA LEU A 126 16.86 24.58 -12.56
C LEU A 126 18.09 24.15 -11.76
N LYS A 127 19.23 24.74 -12.09
CA LYS A 127 20.50 24.42 -11.45
C LYS A 127 21.22 25.69 -11.00
N VAL A 128 21.59 25.71 -9.73
CA VAL A 128 22.48 26.72 -9.15
C VAL A 128 23.86 26.09 -8.99
N ARG A 129 24.89 26.75 -9.51
CA ARG A 129 26.29 26.36 -9.33
C ARG A 129 27.03 27.48 -8.62
N THR A 130 27.62 27.18 -7.48
CA THR A 130 28.27 28.19 -6.63
C THR A 130 29.25 27.53 -5.67
N LYS A 131 30.23 28.26 -5.14
CA LYS A 131 31.10 27.73 -4.07
C LYS A 131 30.37 27.57 -2.73
N TYR A 132 29.47 28.49 -2.40
CA TYR A 132 28.69 28.49 -1.17
C TYR A 132 27.35 29.21 -1.34
N ILE A 133 26.42 28.94 -0.43
CA ILE A 133 25.19 29.71 -0.24
C ILE A 133 25.05 30.06 1.24
N ARG A 134 25.08 31.35 1.59
CA ARG A 134 24.74 31.87 2.92
C ARG A 134 23.32 32.41 2.89
N VAL A 135 22.46 31.93 3.78
CA VAL A 135 21.03 32.27 3.83
C VAL A 135 20.73 33.00 5.12
N GLU A 136 20.59 34.32 5.04
CA GLU A 136 20.15 35.20 6.14
C GLU A 136 18.69 35.66 5.93
N GLY A 137 18.23 35.68 4.68
CA GLY A 137 16.83 35.84 4.28
C GLY A 137 16.15 34.50 3.97
N LEU A 138 15.60 34.33 2.76
CA LEU A 138 14.87 33.11 2.36
C LEU A 138 15.47 32.43 1.12
N LEU A 139 15.80 31.14 1.22
CA LEU A 139 15.99 30.27 0.07
C LEU A 139 14.80 29.31 -0.03
N ARG A 140 14.04 29.38 -1.13
CA ARG A 140 12.83 28.58 -1.32
C ARG A 140 12.85 27.77 -2.63
N ILE A 141 12.56 26.48 -2.52
CA ILE A 141 12.34 25.56 -3.64
C ILE A 141 10.98 24.89 -3.44
N GLY A 142 9.96 25.38 -4.15
CA GLY A 142 8.57 24.98 -3.95
C GLY A 142 7.97 25.48 -2.63
N SER A 143 6.68 25.26 -2.45
CA SER A 143 5.92 25.54 -1.22
C SER A 143 5.04 24.35 -0.83
N GLU A 144 4.37 24.44 0.32
CA GLU A 144 3.48 23.37 0.78
C GLU A 144 2.31 23.12 -0.19
N GLN A 145 1.71 24.20 -0.72
CA GLN A 145 0.61 24.14 -1.69
C GLN A 145 1.11 23.94 -3.13
N CYS A 146 2.31 24.42 -3.46
CA CYS A 146 2.92 24.26 -4.77
C CYS A 146 4.30 23.64 -4.70
N ARG A 147 4.31 22.30 -4.63
CA ARG A 147 5.54 21.52 -4.57
C ARG A 147 6.31 21.63 -5.88
N TYR A 148 7.64 21.60 -5.76
CA TYR A 148 8.53 21.58 -6.88
C TYR A 148 8.51 20.17 -7.52
N GLU A 149 7.80 20.03 -8.63
CA GLU A 149 7.62 18.78 -9.39
C GLU A 149 8.64 18.61 -10.53
N GLY A 150 9.64 19.49 -10.58
CA GLY A 150 10.79 19.39 -11.47
C GLY A 150 12.04 18.85 -10.78
N LYS A 151 13.22 19.11 -11.37
CA LYS A 151 14.52 18.80 -10.77
C LYS A 151 15.28 20.09 -10.42
N ALA A 152 15.31 20.45 -9.14
CA ALA A 152 16.16 21.51 -8.62
C ALA A 152 17.52 20.93 -8.21
N THR A 153 18.61 21.50 -8.72
CA THR A 153 19.98 21.06 -8.42
C THR A 153 20.78 22.22 -7.83
N ILE A 154 21.31 22.06 -6.62
CA ILE A 154 22.34 22.95 -6.07
C ILE A 154 23.66 22.19 -6.15
N GLU A 155 24.59 22.66 -6.97
CA GLU A 155 25.93 22.12 -7.11
C GLU A 155 26.93 23.04 -6.42
N LEU A 156 27.57 22.54 -5.37
CA LEU A 156 28.60 23.26 -4.65
C LEU A 156 30.00 22.99 -5.23
N THR A 157 30.58 24.00 -5.89
CA THR A 157 31.89 23.93 -6.56
C THR A 157 33.02 24.38 -5.63
N GLY A 158 34.27 24.29 -6.09
CA GLY A 158 35.45 24.72 -5.34
C GLY A 158 36.20 23.61 -4.57
N ASN A 159 37.46 23.88 -4.29
CA ASN A 159 38.43 23.06 -3.55
C ASN A 159 38.60 23.53 -2.10
N ARG A 160 39.31 22.73 -1.30
CA ARG A 160 39.68 23.11 0.06
C ARG A 160 40.53 24.39 0.03
N GLY A 161 40.15 25.40 0.80
CA GLY A 161 40.83 26.70 0.87
C GLY A 161 40.33 27.76 -0.12
N ASP A 162 39.43 27.42 -1.05
CA ASP A 162 38.90 28.39 -2.03
C ASP A 162 37.97 29.45 -1.40
N HIS A 163 37.35 29.11 -0.27
CA HIS A 163 36.53 29.99 0.58
C HIS A 163 36.60 29.49 2.02
N THR A 164 36.43 30.36 3.00
CA THR A 164 36.33 29.97 4.42
C THR A 164 35.42 30.94 5.15
N ASP A 165 34.39 30.38 5.78
CA ASP A 165 33.44 31.04 6.67
C ASP A 165 33.61 30.46 8.08
N SER A 166 33.60 31.32 9.10
CA SER A 166 33.82 30.91 10.50
C SER A 166 32.70 30.03 11.06
N ASP A 167 31.48 30.19 10.54
CA ASP A 167 30.28 29.54 11.06
C ASP A 167 30.01 28.22 10.31
N PHE A 168 30.19 28.24 8.98
CA PHE A 168 29.75 27.15 8.10
C PHE A 168 30.88 26.40 7.37
N GLY A 169 32.13 26.84 7.54
CA GLY A 169 33.29 26.20 6.94
C GLY A 169 33.53 26.64 5.48
N GLN A 170 33.94 25.70 4.61
CA GLN A 170 34.52 26.06 3.30
C GLN A 170 33.61 25.78 2.10
N LYS A 171 32.60 24.91 2.25
CA LYS A 171 31.63 24.55 1.21
C LYS A 171 30.30 24.20 1.87
N TYR A 172 29.29 25.05 1.71
CA TYR A 172 28.08 24.96 2.52
C TYR A 172 26.84 25.56 1.84
N ILE A 173 25.68 25.09 2.31
CA ILE A 173 24.43 25.86 2.34
C ILE A 173 24.17 26.12 3.83
N GLY A 174 24.37 27.35 4.27
CA GLY A 174 24.39 27.73 5.68
C GLY A 174 23.23 28.67 5.96
N VAL A 175 22.36 28.29 6.89
CA VAL A 175 21.26 29.16 7.32
C VAL A 175 21.70 29.91 8.57
N ALA A 176 21.93 31.20 8.44
CA ALA A 176 22.30 32.08 9.53
C ALA A 176 21.07 32.43 10.39
N SER A 177 21.31 33.09 11.53
CA SER A 177 20.23 33.51 12.43
C SER A 177 19.23 34.42 11.69
N GLY A 178 17.94 34.11 11.77
CA GLY A 178 16.87 34.81 11.04
C GLY A 178 16.59 34.27 9.63
N GLY A 179 17.50 33.47 9.07
CA GLY A 179 17.34 32.87 7.75
C GLY A 179 16.37 31.69 7.71
N ARG A 180 15.83 31.40 6.53
CA ARG A 180 14.94 30.26 6.26
C ARG A 180 15.35 29.52 5.00
N LEU A 181 15.37 28.19 5.11
CA LEU A 181 15.53 27.27 3.98
C LEU A 181 14.27 26.41 3.87
N GLU A 182 13.52 26.58 2.79
CA GLU A 182 12.25 25.91 2.53
C GLU A 182 12.37 25.03 1.28
N LEU A 183 12.28 23.71 1.44
CA LEU A 183 12.44 22.72 0.37
C LEU A 183 11.22 21.81 0.30
N HIS A 184 10.33 22.06 -0.65
CA HIS A 184 9.08 21.33 -0.83
C HIS A 184 9.08 20.64 -2.20
N GLY A 185 9.63 19.44 -2.27
CA GLY A 185 9.57 18.59 -3.47
C GLY A 185 8.34 17.66 -3.50
N GLU A 186 8.32 16.79 -4.51
CA GLU A 186 7.36 15.70 -4.65
C GLU A 186 7.20 14.90 -3.33
N ARG A 187 5.96 14.51 -3.02
CA ARG A 187 5.66 13.68 -1.84
C ARG A 187 6.23 12.28 -2.05
N LYS A 188 7.15 11.88 -1.18
CA LYS A 188 7.66 10.51 -1.14
C LYS A 188 6.91 9.69 -0.10
N MET A 189 6.69 8.41 -0.38
CA MET A 189 6.24 7.45 0.63
C MET A 189 7.34 7.29 1.68
N PRO A 190 7.10 7.66 2.96
CA PRO A 190 8.10 7.48 4.01
C PRO A 190 8.24 5.99 4.32
N TRP A 191 9.47 5.53 4.52
CA TRP A 191 9.76 4.20 5.03
C TRP A 191 10.57 4.33 6.33
N VAL A 192 10.36 3.42 7.27
CA VAL A 192 11.12 3.35 8.52
C VAL A 192 11.57 1.91 8.74
N LYS A 193 12.77 1.72 9.30
CA LYS A 193 13.28 0.39 9.62
C LYS A 193 12.75 -0.05 10.98
N LEU A 194 12.27 -1.29 11.07
CA LEU A 194 11.94 -1.94 12.33
C LEU A 194 13.20 -2.06 13.21
N ASN A 195 13.03 -1.85 14.51
CA ASN A 195 14.10 -1.94 15.50
C ASN A 195 14.52 -3.39 15.77
N GLN A 196 13.63 -4.34 15.53
CA GLN A 196 13.85 -5.77 15.72
C GLN A 196 13.20 -6.58 14.61
N THR A 197 13.66 -7.82 14.44
CA THR A 197 13.00 -8.81 13.57
C THR A 197 11.68 -9.19 14.22
N LEU A 198 10.58 -9.14 13.47
CA LEU A 198 9.29 -9.61 13.96
C LEU A 198 9.26 -11.13 14.03
N ASP A 199 8.67 -11.63 15.10
CA ASP A 199 8.21 -13.00 15.15
C ASP A 199 7.19 -13.24 14.04
N THR A 200 7.37 -14.34 13.31
CA THR A 200 6.35 -14.77 12.38
C THR A 200 5.25 -15.47 13.18
N PRO A 201 4.03 -15.60 12.63
CA PRO A 201 3.04 -16.52 13.18
C PRO A 201 3.59 -17.94 13.39
N ASP A 202 4.74 -18.28 12.78
CA ASP A 202 5.39 -19.56 13.03
C ASP A 202 6.17 -19.66 14.35
N THR A 203 6.67 -18.54 14.88
CA THR A 203 7.45 -18.46 16.14
C THR A 203 6.64 -17.95 17.32
N LEU A 204 5.44 -17.39 17.09
CA LEU A 204 4.54 -16.93 18.16
C LEU A 204 4.10 -18.09 19.06
N GLU A 205 4.23 -17.89 20.37
CA GLU A 205 3.59 -18.76 21.36
C GLU A 205 2.21 -18.20 21.70
N ALA A 206 1.18 -19.03 21.54
CA ALA A 206 -0.21 -18.66 21.77
C ALA A 206 -0.75 -19.48 22.95
N PRO A 207 -0.92 -18.90 24.16
CA PRO A 207 -1.16 -19.67 25.37
C PRO A 207 -2.58 -20.24 25.47
N TYR A 208 -3.54 -19.78 24.66
CA TYR A 208 -4.89 -20.35 24.66
C TYR A 208 -4.98 -21.57 23.75
N PHE A 209 -4.36 -21.50 22.57
CA PHE A 209 -4.35 -22.58 21.61
C PHE A 209 -3.28 -22.39 20.53
N ASP A 210 -2.55 -23.45 20.21
CA ASP A 210 -1.68 -23.54 19.03
C ASP A 210 -1.86 -24.90 18.35
N SER A 211 -2.42 -24.90 17.14
CA SER A 211 -2.66 -26.14 16.38
C SER A 211 -1.42 -26.98 16.07
N LYS A 212 -0.20 -26.43 16.22
CA LYS A 212 1.05 -27.20 16.08
C LYS A 212 1.46 -27.91 17.39
N LYS A 213 1.07 -27.38 18.56
CA LYS A 213 1.38 -27.94 19.88
C LYS A 213 0.23 -28.77 20.43
N ASP A 214 -0.98 -28.25 20.29
CA ASP A 214 -2.22 -28.87 20.72
C ASP A 214 -2.67 -29.86 19.65
N ALA A 215 -2.62 -31.14 19.98
CA ALA A 215 -2.95 -32.22 19.05
C ALA A 215 -4.41 -32.08 18.57
N ILE A 216 -4.58 -31.63 17.33
CA ILE A 216 -5.81 -31.85 16.56
C ILE A 216 -5.58 -33.13 15.75
N GLU A 217 -6.44 -34.13 15.90
CA GLU A 217 -6.24 -35.40 15.21
C GLU A 217 -6.13 -35.24 13.68
N GLU A 218 -5.00 -35.77 13.20
CA GLU A 218 -4.71 -36.34 11.89
C GLU A 218 -4.18 -35.41 10.76
N TYR A 219 -2.86 -35.50 10.56
CA TYR A 219 -2.05 -34.96 9.45
C TYR A 219 -2.61 -35.26 8.04
N LYS A 220 -3.54 -36.21 7.90
CA LYS A 220 -4.06 -36.70 6.62
C LYS A 220 -5.43 -36.15 6.24
N SER A 221 -6.07 -35.31 7.06
CA SER A 221 -7.41 -34.82 6.74
C SER A 221 -7.46 -33.94 5.48
N GLU A 222 -8.48 -34.16 4.66
CA GLU A 222 -8.79 -33.37 3.46
C GLU A 222 -10.14 -32.71 3.66
N GLY A 223 -10.15 -31.40 3.93
CA GLY A 223 -11.38 -30.67 4.22
C GLY A 223 -11.12 -29.45 5.07
N ILE A 224 -11.79 -29.34 6.22
CA ILE A 224 -11.79 -28.15 7.07
C ILE A 224 -11.36 -28.54 8.48
N VAL A 225 -10.47 -27.76 9.09
CA VAL A 225 -10.23 -27.77 10.53
C VAL A 225 -11.00 -26.64 11.18
N ALA A 226 -11.60 -26.92 12.33
CA ALA A 226 -12.39 -25.97 13.10
C ALA A 226 -11.98 -25.99 14.56
N VAL A 227 -11.82 -24.80 15.15
CA VAL A 227 -11.55 -24.63 16.58
C VAL A 227 -12.53 -23.60 17.15
N VAL A 228 -13.17 -23.95 18.26
CA VAL A 228 -14.15 -23.11 18.96
C VAL A 228 -13.60 -22.71 20.30
N ILE A 229 -13.53 -21.42 20.56
CA ILE A 229 -12.89 -20.85 21.76
C ILE A 229 -13.85 -19.86 22.41
N ASN A 230 -13.90 -19.87 23.74
CA ASN A 230 -14.53 -18.80 24.49
C ASN A 230 -13.56 -17.60 24.56
N PRO A 231 -13.87 -16.46 23.92
CA PRO A 231 -12.94 -15.33 23.87
C PRO A 231 -12.77 -14.60 25.20
N GLU A 232 -13.64 -14.81 26.20
CA GLU A 232 -13.57 -14.12 27.49
C GLU A 232 -12.55 -14.76 28.45
N ASN A 233 -12.29 -16.06 28.30
CA ASN A 233 -11.40 -16.80 29.19
C ASN A 233 -10.37 -17.68 28.45
N GLY A 234 -10.35 -17.64 27.12
CA GLY A 234 -9.41 -18.41 26.30
C GLY A 234 -9.66 -19.92 26.26
N LEU A 235 -10.72 -20.43 26.90
CA LEU A 235 -10.96 -21.87 26.96
C LEU A 235 -11.40 -22.43 25.60
N VAL A 236 -10.64 -23.39 25.10
CA VAL A 236 -10.98 -24.18 23.91
C VAL A 236 -12.16 -25.10 24.24
N ARG A 237 -13.28 -24.91 23.55
CA ARG A 237 -14.50 -25.72 23.74
C ARG A 237 -14.53 -26.96 22.87
N ALA A 238 -13.98 -26.87 21.66
CA ALA A 238 -13.86 -27.98 20.75
C ALA A 238 -12.81 -27.68 19.67
N ALA A 239 -12.09 -28.72 19.23
CA ALA A 239 -11.22 -28.68 18.06
C ALA A 239 -11.45 -29.96 17.26
N ALA A 240 -11.63 -29.84 15.94
CA ALA A 240 -11.91 -30.99 15.09
C ALA A 240 -11.45 -30.75 13.65
N THR A 241 -11.00 -31.81 12.99
CA THR A 241 -10.79 -31.88 11.53
C THR A 241 -11.97 -32.59 10.89
N PHE A 242 -12.39 -32.19 9.70
CA PHE A 242 -13.51 -32.80 8.98
C PHE A 242 -13.10 -33.11 7.54
N ASN A 243 -13.26 -34.36 7.12
CA ASN A 243 -12.89 -34.84 5.79
C ASN A 243 -13.93 -34.49 4.71
N VAL A 244 -14.48 -33.27 4.73
CA VAL A 244 -15.47 -32.79 3.74
C VAL A 244 -14.86 -32.46 2.37
N GLY A 245 -13.53 -32.47 2.28
CA GLY A 245 -12.74 -32.28 1.07
C GLY A 245 -12.29 -33.57 0.38
N THR A 246 -12.48 -34.73 1.01
CA THR A 246 -11.99 -36.01 0.50
C THR A 246 -12.85 -36.56 -0.63
N ASN A 247 -12.25 -37.35 -1.51
CA ASN A 247 -12.98 -38.13 -2.51
C ASN A 247 -13.47 -39.48 -1.95
N SER A 248 -13.00 -39.91 -0.77
CA SER A 248 -13.47 -41.14 -0.13
C SER A 248 -14.91 -41.00 0.37
N ARG A 249 -15.83 -41.80 -0.20
CA ARG A 249 -17.23 -41.84 0.24
C ARG A 249 -17.39 -42.18 1.73
N TYR A 250 -16.53 -43.06 2.27
CA TYR A 250 -16.59 -43.47 3.67
C TYR A 250 -16.24 -42.30 4.61
N TRP A 251 -15.12 -41.63 4.37
CA TRP A 251 -14.67 -40.51 5.20
C TRP A 251 -15.58 -39.30 5.06
N PHE A 252 -16.03 -39.00 3.84
CA PHE A 252 -17.00 -37.94 3.60
C PHE A 252 -18.32 -38.21 4.35
N GLY A 253 -18.92 -39.40 4.18
CA GLY A 253 -20.20 -39.74 4.83
C GLY A 253 -20.13 -39.81 6.35
N LYS A 254 -18.94 -40.05 6.92
CA LYS A 254 -18.71 -39.98 8.38
C LYS A 254 -18.66 -38.53 8.87
N ASP A 255 -17.99 -37.64 8.14
CA ASP A 255 -17.70 -36.29 8.61
C ASP A 255 -18.70 -35.22 8.16
N GLU A 256 -19.46 -35.43 7.09
CA GLU A 256 -20.53 -34.53 6.67
C GLU A 256 -21.55 -34.27 7.81
N PRO A 257 -22.22 -35.29 8.40
CA PRO A 257 -23.18 -35.04 9.48
C PRO A 257 -22.51 -34.54 10.76
N ARG A 258 -21.25 -34.95 11.00
CA ARG A 258 -20.47 -34.48 12.15
C ARG A 258 -20.14 -32.99 12.04
N PHE A 259 -19.78 -32.53 10.84
CA PHE A 259 -19.53 -31.12 10.55
C PHE A 259 -20.79 -30.28 10.74
N VAL A 260 -21.92 -30.72 10.18
CA VAL A 260 -23.21 -30.02 10.34
C VAL A 260 -23.57 -29.88 11.82
N SER A 261 -23.50 -30.99 12.57
CA SER A 261 -23.79 -30.99 14.02
C SER A 261 -22.83 -30.08 14.80
N PHE A 262 -21.55 -30.07 14.42
CA PHE A 262 -20.53 -29.22 15.04
C PHE A 262 -20.85 -27.74 14.83
N MET A 263 -21.17 -27.32 13.60
CA MET A 263 -21.47 -25.92 13.27
C MET A 263 -22.77 -25.44 13.91
N ASP A 264 -23.77 -26.32 14.04
CA ASP A 264 -25.02 -26.02 14.74
C ASP A 264 -24.83 -25.88 16.26
N TRP A 265 -23.97 -26.72 16.87
CA TRP A 265 -23.73 -26.75 18.32
C TRP A 265 -22.94 -25.55 18.87
N ILE A 266 -22.16 -24.84 18.03
CA ILE A 266 -21.30 -23.72 18.47
C ILE A 266 -22.09 -22.78 19.38
N PRO A 267 -21.66 -22.56 20.65
CA PRO A 267 -22.39 -21.68 21.55
C PRO A 267 -22.31 -20.21 21.11
N ALA A 268 -23.34 -19.44 21.44
CA ALA A 268 -23.35 -17.99 21.19
C ALA A 268 -22.10 -17.30 21.77
N ASN A 269 -21.65 -16.23 21.12
CA ASN A 269 -20.47 -15.43 21.51
C ASN A 269 -19.13 -16.17 21.51
N HIS A 270 -19.07 -17.44 21.09
CA HIS A 270 -17.80 -18.12 20.91
C HIS A 270 -17.19 -17.78 19.55
N VAL A 271 -15.86 -17.73 19.53
CA VAL A 271 -15.10 -17.59 18.29
C VAL A 271 -14.97 -18.95 17.65
N VAL A 272 -15.24 -19.03 16.35
CA VAL A 272 -14.93 -20.20 15.52
C VAL A 272 -13.88 -19.81 14.50
N MET A 273 -12.78 -20.55 14.53
CA MET A 273 -11.65 -20.43 13.61
C MET A 273 -11.70 -21.61 12.64
N LEU A 274 -11.65 -21.33 11.35
CA LEU A 274 -11.83 -22.32 10.28
C LEU A 274 -10.72 -22.18 9.24
N ALA A 275 -10.09 -23.30 8.87
CA ALA A 275 -9.11 -23.31 7.79
C ALA A 275 -9.27 -24.55 6.91
N SER A 276 -9.05 -24.37 5.62
CA SER A 276 -8.96 -25.47 4.67
C SER A 276 -7.68 -26.28 4.89
N GLN A 277 -7.76 -27.59 4.69
CA GLN A 277 -6.61 -28.48 4.64
C GLN A 277 -6.63 -29.27 3.34
N LYS A 278 -5.59 -29.12 2.52
CA LYS A 278 -5.48 -29.68 1.15
C LYS A 278 -6.61 -29.21 0.21
N THR A 279 -7.80 -29.75 0.36
CA THR A 279 -8.98 -29.46 -0.45
C THR A 279 -10.09 -29.09 0.52
N ALA A 280 -10.64 -27.88 0.45
CA ALA A 280 -11.64 -27.44 1.43
C ALA A 280 -12.97 -28.20 1.31
N LEU A 281 -13.42 -28.43 0.07
CA LEU A 281 -14.66 -29.12 -0.26
C LEU A 281 -14.44 -30.06 -1.45
N SER A 282 -15.01 -31.27 -1.38
CA SER A 282 -14.92 -32.24 -2.46
C SER A 282 -15.74 -31.79 -3.68
N SER A 283 -15.21 -32.02 -4.88
CA SER A 283 -15.95 -31.89 -6.14
C SER A 283 -16.78 -33.14 -6.49
N GLU A 284 -16.56 -34.24 -5.79
CA GLU A 284 -17.16 -35.55 -6.10
C GLU A 284 -18.45 -35.82 -5.29
N HIS A 285 -18.69 -35.05 -4.23
CA HIS A 285 -19.82 -35.23 -3.31
C HIS A 285 -20.69 -33.97 -3.24
N ASN A 286 -21.95 -34.13 -2.84
CA ASN A 286 -22.83 -33.01 -2.58
C ASN A 286 -22.45 -32.33 -1.25
N THR A 287 -21.92 -31.12 -1.31
CA THR A 287 -21.45 -30.35 -0.14
C THR A 287 -22.43 -29.26 0.30
N THR A 288 -23.67 -29.29 -0.18
CA THR A 288 -24.68 -28.25 0.10
C THR A 288 -24.98 -28.15 1.60
N SER A 289 -25.16 -29.28 2.29
CA SER A 289 -25.39 -29.37 3.74
C SER A 289 -24.26 -28.72 4.55
N VAL A 290 -23.01 -29.02 4.18
CA VAL A 290 -21.78 -28.47 4.77
C VAL A 290 -21.75 -26.95 4.61
N LEU A 291 -21.99 -26.46 3.38
CA LEU A 291 -22.01 -25.03 3.08
C LEU A 291 -23.10 -24.29 3.85
N GLU A 292 -24.31 -24.84 3.88
CA GLU A 292 -25.45 -24.22 4.57
C GLU A 292 -25.24 -24.16 6.08
N ALA A 293 -24.77 -25.24 6.69
CA ALA A 293 -24.47 -25.28 8.13
C ALA A 293 -23.35 -24.29 8.50
N LEU A 294 -22.29 -24.22 7.70
CA LEU A 294 -21.20 -23.26 7.88
C LEU A 294 -21.72 -21.82 7.78
N GLU A 295 -22.45 -21.50 6.71
CA GLU A 295 -22.95 -20.15 6.46
C GLU A 295 -23.98 -19.70 7.50
N LYS A 296 -24.86 -20.60 7.93
CA LYS A 296 -25.78 -20.33 9.03
C LYS A 296 -25.02 -20.04 10.32
N ALA A 297 -23.94 -20.77 10.61
CA ALA A 297 -23.15 -20.54 11.81
C ALA A 297 -22.36 -19.22 11.79
N ILE A 298 -21.71 -18.88 10.68
CA ILE A 298 -20.82 -17.70 10.61
C ILE A 298 -21.49 -16.42 10.10
N TYR A 299 -22.57 -16.53 9.32
CA TYR A 299 -23.29 -15.37 8.74
C TYR A 299 -24.74 -15.24 9.20
N CYS A 300 -25.28 -16.23 9.94
CA CYS A 300 -26.71 -16.32 10.26
C CYS A 300 -27.62 -16.37 9.02
N LYS A 301 -27.06 -16.62 7.83
CA LYS A 301 -27.73 -16.63 6.53
C LYS A 301 -26.98 -17.54 5.56
N VAL A 302 -27.72 -18.20 4.67
CA VAL A 302 -27.19 -19.03 3.59
C VAL A 302 -26.87 -18.17 2.35
N GLY A 303 -25.88 -18.58 1.56
CA GLY A 303 -25.53 -17.97 0.27
C GLY A 303 -24.55 -16.82 0.35
N ARG A 304 -23.79 -16.69 1.44
CA ARG A 304 -22.85 -15.58 1.68
C ARG A 304 -21.37 -15.95 1.61
N SER A 305 -21.03 -17.24 1.76
CA SER A 305 -19.63 -17.66 1.86
C SER A 305 -18.93 -17.59 0.50
N ARG A 306 -17.72 -17.03 0.49
CA ARG A 306 -16.82 -17.06 -0.68
C ARG A 306 -16.38 -18.49 -1.01
N LEU A 307 -16.48 -19.42 -0.06
CA LEU A 307 -16.23 -20.85 -0.27
C LEU A 307 -17.08 -21.43 -1.43
N ARG A 308 -18.28 -20.89 -1.68
CA ARG A 308 -19.13 -21.27 -2.82
C ARG A 308 -18.52 -20.98 -4.19
N SER A 309 -17.67 -19.97 -4.26
CA SER A 309 -17.02 -19.51 -5.49
C SER A 309 -15.58 -19.99 -5.63
N MET A 310 -15.12 -20.81 -4.68
CA MET A 310 -13.74 -21.26 -4.60
C MET A 310 -13.42 -22.23 -5.73
N GLN A 311 -12.27 -22.04 -6.37
CA GLN A 311 -11.76 -22.95 -7.39
C GLN A 311 -10.99 -24.12 -6.76
N PRO A 312 -10.82 -25.25 -7.50
CA PRO A 312 -9.92 -26.31 -7.08
C PRO A 312 -8.52 -25.76 -6.79
N GLU A 313 -7.83 -26.34 -5.80
CA GLU A 313 -6.49 -25.94 -5.34
C GLU A 313 -6.39 -24.59 -4.61
N GLU A 314 -7.43 -23.75 -4.58
CA GLU A 314 -7.45 -22.56 -3.72
C GLU A 314 -7.52 -22.95 -2.24
N VAL A 315 -6.98 -22.07 -1.39
CA VAL A 315 -7.04 -22.21 0.07
C VAL A 315 -8.03 -21.23 0.66
N TRP A 316 -8.57 -21.56 1.82
CA TRP A 316 -9.63 -20.78 2.45
C TRP A 316 -9.47 -20.75 3.96
N VAL A 317 -9.75 -19.59 4.56
CA VAL A 317 -9.81 -19.41 6.01
C VAL A 317 -10.98 -18.52 6.37
N ALA A 318 -11.52 -18.72 7.56
CA ALA A 318 -12.50 -17.83 8.17
C ALA A 318 -12.32 -17.75 9.68
N ILE A 319 -12.67 -16.58 10.23
CA ILE A 319 -12.81 -16.37 11.68
C ILE A 319 -14.15 -15.68 11.89
N ALA A 320 -14.97 -16.22 12.79
CA ALA A 320 -16.29 -15.70 13.06
C ALA A 320 -16.61 -15.75 14.54
N VAL A 321 -17.55 -14.90 14.96
CA VAL A 321 -18.15 -14.96 16.29
C VAL A 321 -19.59 -15.40 16.11
N LYS A 322 -19.98 -16.51 16.74
CA LYS A 322 -21.33 -17.07 16.61
C LYS A 322 -22.38 -16.03 17.00
N GLU A 323 -23.40 -15.87 16.15
CA GLU A 323 -24.48 -14.87 16.26
C GLU A 323 -24.05 -13.40 16.05
N GLN A 324 -22.79 -13.13 15.69
CA GLN A 324 -22.29 -11.79 15.41
C GLN A 324 -21.70 -11.68 13.99
N PRO A 325 -22.55 -11.73 12.94
CA PRO A 325 -22.09 -11.79 11.55
C PRO A 325 -21.27 -10.56 11.10
N TRP A 326 -21.35 -9.43 11.82
CA TRP A 326 -20.53 -8.24 11.55
C TRP A 326 -19.06 -8.41 11.97
N ARG A 327 -18.73 -9.44 12.76
CA ARG A 327 -17.34 -9.80 13.14
C ARG A 327 -16.77 -10.92 12.28
N THR A 328 -17.55 -11.46 11.35
CA THR A 328 -17.12 -12.55 10.49
C THR A 328 -16.20 -12.05 9.40
N GLN A 329 -15.05 -12.69 9.29
CA GLN A 329 -14.05 -12.46 8.26
C GLN A 329 -13.78 -13.77 7.53
N GLU A 330 -13.56 -13.65 6.22
CA GLU A 330 -13.33 -14.78 5.33
C GLU A 330 -12.35 -14.36 4.22
N ARG A 331 -11.40 -15.25 3.89
CA ARG A 331 -10.43 -15.01 2.82
C ARG A 331 -10.19 -16.29 2.02
N VAL A 332 -10.14 -16.12 0.70
CA VAL A 332 -9.71 -17.13 -0.27
C VAL A 332 -8.31 -16.75 -0.76
N GLY A 333 -7.37 -17.68 -0.71
CA GLY A 333 -6.00 -17.55 -1.21
C GLY A 333 -5.93 -18.00 -2.67
N ARG A 334 -6.08 -17.05 -3.58
CA ARG A 334 -6.11 -17.29 -5.04
C ARG A 334 -4.78 -17.02 -5.73
N ASP A 335 -3.88 -16.29 -5.10
CA ASP A 335 -2.61 -15.93 -5.71
C ASP A 335 -1.55 -16.98 -5.36
N VAL A 336 -0.67 -17.24 -6.32
CA VAL A 336 0.48 -18.12 -6.14
C VAL A 336 1.70 -17.23 -5.97
N ASP A 337 2.43 -17.42 -4.87
CA ASP A 337 3.69 -16.71 -4.65
C ASP A 337 4.82 -17.23 -5.56
N LYS A 338 5.97 -16.56 -5.49
CA LYS A 338 7.17 -16.92 -6.27
C LYS A 338 7.67 -18.36 -6.02
N ASP A 339 7.35 -18.92 -4.85
CA ASP A 339 7.80 -20.22 -4.40
C ASP A 339 6.74 -21.30 -4.66
N GLY A 340 5.63 -20.96 -5.34
CA GLY A 340 4.58 -21.89 -5.72
C GLY A 340 3.51 -22.14 -4.65
N PHE A 341 3.39 -21.29 -3.65
CA PHE A 341 2.40 -21.44 -2.59
C PHE A 341 1.23 -20.47 -2.73
N ARG A 342 0.05 -21.00 -2.46
CA ARG A 342 -1.17 -20.23 -2.20
C ARG A 342 -1.32 -20.05 -0.71
N HIS A 343 -1.71 -18.85 -0.30
CA HIS A 343 -1.85 -18.48 1.10
C HIS A 343 -3.18 -17.78 1.35
N ALA A 344 -3.83 -18.13 2.45
CA ALA A 344 -4.90 -17.35 3.02
C ALA A 344 -4.63 -17.19 4.51
N GLN A 345 -4.75 -15.97 5.01
CA GLN A 345 -4.58 -15.68 6.43
C GLN A 345 -5.55 -14.60 6.88
N LEU A 346 -5.98 -14.70 8.12
CA LEU A 346 -6.86 -13.77 8.81
C LEU A 346 -6.47 -13.67 10.27
N ASP A 347 -6.77 -12.52 10.83
CA ASP A 347 -6.66 -12.23 12.24
C ASP A 347 -7.95 -11.56 12.76
N LEU A 348 -8.32 -11.90 13.98
CA LEU A 348 -9.40 -11.24 14.72
C LEU A 348 -8.86 -10.80 16.06
N MET A 349 -8.84 -9.50 16.26
CA MET A 349 -8.31 -8.87 17.46
C MET A 349 -9.45 -8.34 18.31
N MET A 350 -9.45 -8.69 19.60
CA MET A 350 -10.46 -8.28 20.57
C MET A 350 -9.77 -7.65 21.79
N PRO A 351 -9.24 -6.42 21.67
CA PRO A 351 -8.50 -5.76 22.75
C PRO A 351 -9.31 -5.64 24.05
N TRP A 352 -10.62 -5.44 23.96
CA TRP A 352 -11.50 -5.32 25.13
C TRP A 352 -11.66 -6.63 25.93
N LEU A 353 -11.32 -7.78 25.34
CA LEU A 353 -11.26 -9.08 26.04
C LEU A 353 -9.81 -9.54 26.27
N ASN A 354 -8.83 -8.71 25.90
CA ASN A 354 -7.43 -9.13 25.82
C ASN A 354 -7.25 -10.46 25.06
N ALA A 355 -7.93 -10.63 23.93
CA ALA A 355 -7.91 -11.86 23.14
C ALA A 355 -7.58 -11.58 21.68
N ALA A 356 -6.85 -12.50 21.06
CA ALA A 356 -6.47 -12.46 19.66
C ALA A 356 -6.53 -13.86 19.05
N PHE A 357 -6.89 -13.90 17.78
CA PHE A 357 -7.05 -15.13 17.02
C PHE A 357 -6.39 -14.96 15.66
N TYR A 358 -5.64 -15.97 15.23
CA TYR A 358 -4.98 -15.99 13.93
C TYR A 358 -5.23 -17.33 13.25
N VAL A 359 -5.60 -17.28 11.98
CA VAL A 359 -5.84 -18.46 11.15
C VAL A 359 -5.12 -18.32 9.83
N SER A 360 -4.36 -19.32 9.45
CA SER A 360 -3.73 -19.41 8.14
C SER A 360 -3.85 -20.79 7.51
N SER A 361 -3.86 -20.81 6.18
CA SER A 361 -3.79 -21.99 5.35
C SER A 361 -2.86 -21.72 4.17
N LYS A 362 -1.96 -22.67 3.94
CA LYS A 362 -0.94 -22.64 2.89
C LYS A 362 -0.94 -23.96 2.15
N LYS A 363 -0.88 -23.90 0.83
CA LYS A 363 -0.82 -25.08 -0.05
C LYS A 363 0.10 -24.81 -1.23
N HIS A 364 0.86 -25.81 -1.65
CA HIS A 364 1.68 -25.70 -2.86
C HIS A 364 0.86 -26.10 -4.10
N TYR A 365 0.96 -25.34 -5.21
CA TYR A 365 0.16 -25.62 -6.41
C TYR A 365 0.59 -26.90 -7.17
N THR A 366 1.90 -27.23 -7.20
CA THR A 366 2.41 -28.51 -7.75
C THR A 366 2.48 -29.64 -6.70
N TRP A 367 3.03 -29.39 -5.51
CA TRP A 367 3.16 -30.41 -4.47
C TRP A 367 1.83 -30.60 -3.73
N ARG A 368 0.89 -31.31 -4.37
CA ARG A 368 -0.47 -31.53 -3.85
C ARG A 368 -0.54 -32.16 -2.46
N TRP A 369 0.53 -32.83 -2.02
CA TRP A 369 0.64 -33.42 -0.69
C TRP A 369 1.01 -32.40 0.40
N TYR A 370 1.66 -31.29 0.03
CA TYR A 370 2.09 -30.27 0.97
C TYR A 370 0.92 -29.36 1.36
N LYS A 371 0.65 -29.31 2.66
CA LYS A 371 -0.24 -28.35 3.30
C LYS A 371 0.42 -27.86 4.58
N ASP A 372 0.19 -26.59 4.91
CA ASP A 372 0.51 -26.04 6.22
C ASP A 372 -0.68 -25.20 6.68
N THR A 373 -1.17 -25.47 7.87
CA THR A 373 -2.37 -24.84 8.41
C THR A 373 -2.08 -24.49 9.85
N ARG A 374 -2.30 -23.24 10.22
CA ARG A 374 -2.01 -22.77 11.57
C ARG A 374 -3.18 -22.00 12.16
N LEU A 375 -3.60 -22.41 13.35
CA LEU A 375 -4.64 -21.77 14.15
C LEU A 375 -4.01 -21.42 15.49
N LEU A 376 -3.99 -20.12 15.81
CA LEU A 376 -3.47 -19.59 17.07
C LEU A 376 -4.56 -18.82 17.79
N ALA A 377 -4.62 -18.98 19.10
CA ALA A 377 -5.39 -18.13 19.99
C ALA A 377 -4.58 -17.83 21.24
N GLY A 378 -4.63 -16.58 21.67
CA GLY A 378 -3.81 -16.11 22.79
C GLY A 378 -4.29 -14.76 23.27
N THR A 379 -3.50 -14.15 24.15
CA THR A 379 -3.80 -12.80 24.59
C THR A 379 -3.54 -11.80 23.46
N TYR A 380 -4.22 -10.65 23.51
CA TYR A 380 -4.02 -9.61 22.51
C TYR A 380 -2.56 -9.11 22.51
N ASP A 381 -1.97 -8.94 23.70
CA ASP A 381 -0.60 -8.44 23.82
C ASP A 381 0.47 -9.41 23.29
N GLU A 382 0.20 -10.71 23.25
CA GLU A 382 1.15 -11.72 22.73
C GLU A 382 1.05 -11.89 21.21
N LEU A 383 -0.16 -11.86 20.65
CA LEU A 383 -0.39 -12.11 19.21
C LEU A 383 -0.41 -10.84 18.36
N ALA A 384 -0.49 -9.65 18.97
CA ALA A 384 -0.37 -8.36 18.27
C ALA A 384 0.97 -7.71 18.63
N PRO A 385 2.07 -8.02 17.91
CA PRO A 385 3.38 -7.48 18.23
C PRO A 385 3.38 -5.95 18.12
N VAL A 386 3.94 -5.28 19.13
CA VAL A 386 4.19 -3.85 19.06
C VAL A 386 5.37 -3.62 18.12
N LEU A 387 5.11 -2.97 16.99
CA LEU A 387 6.14 -2.61 16.01
C LEU A 387 7.02 -1.49 16.57
N ASP A 388 8.20 -1.85 17.09
CA ASP A 388 9.23 -0.88 17.42
C ASP A 388 9.96 -0.41 16.15
N THR A 389 10.07 0.90 15.97
CA THR A 389 10.71 1.53 14.81
C THR A 389 11.95 2.31 15.22
N THR A 390 12.94 2.35 14.35
CA THR A 390 14.19 3.13 14.56
C THR A 390 14.01 4.64 14.32
N GLY A 391 12.91 5.05 13.69
CA GLY A 391 12.61 6.45 13.38
C GLY A 391 11.33 6.96 14.04
N ASP A 392 11.12 8.28 13.97
CA ASP A 392 9.92 8.94 14.49
C ASP A 392 8.69 8.64 13.61
N VAL A 393 7.68 8.03 14.23
CA VAL A 393 6.40 7.68 13.59
C VAL A 393 5.22 8.42 14.25
N ARG A 394 5.46 9.48 15.03
CA ARG A 394 4.39 10.24 15.72
C ARG A 394 3.38 10.89 14.78
N SER A 395 3.78 11.15 13.54
CA SER A 395 2.89 11.68 12.49
C SER A 395 1.96 10.61 11.88
N TRP A 396 2.17 9.32 12.21
CA TRP A 396 1.37 8.23 11.68
C TRP A 396 0.03 8.15 12.40
N LYS A 397 -1.05 8.03 11.63
CA LYS A 397 -2.42 7.95 12.14
C LYS A 397 -2.89 6.49 12.12
N HIS A 398 -3.89 6.19 12.97
CA HIS A 398 -4.47 4.85 13.14
C HIS A 398 -5.02 4.22 11.83
N VAL A 399 -5.30 5.05 10.82
CA VAL A 399 -5.81 4.64 9.50
C VAL A 399 -4.72 4.50 8.43
N ASN A 400 -3.46 4.74 8.77
CA ASN A 400 -2.38 4.61 7.80
C ASN A 400 -2.13 3.13 7.49
N VAL A 401 -2.23 2.76 6.22
CA VAL A 401 -1.83 1.43 5.74
C VAL A 401 -0.31 1.36 5.75
N ILE A 402 0.25 0.45 6.55
CA ILE A 402 1.68 0.17 6.60
C ILE A 402 1.96 -0.96 5.61
N LEU A 403 2.82 -0.68 4.63
CA LEU A 403 3.35 -1.71 3.73
C LEU A 403 4.66 -2.24 4.29
N GLU A 404 4.63 -3.46 4.84
CA GLU A 404 5.84 -4.14 5.27
C GLU A 404 6.52 -4.81 4.08
N THR A 405 7.79 -4.48 3.87
CA THR A 405 8.63 -5.15 2.87
C THR A 405 9.75 -5.89 3.60
N ALA A 406 9.61 -7.21 3.71
CA ALA A 406 10.64 -8.05 4.29
C ALA A 406 11.69 -8.41 3.23
N ARG A 407 12.97 -8.10 3.47
CA ARG A 407 14.06 -8.79 2.78
C ARG A 407 14.21 -10.16 3.44
N LEU A 408 13.79 -11.21 2.74
CA LEU A 408 14.15 -12.58 3.09
C LEU A 408 15.67 -12.71 2.94
N THR A 409 16.41 -12.58 4.04
CA THR A 409 17.81 -13.02 4.09
C THR A 409 17.79 -14.55 4.13
N ALA A 410 18.15 -15.18 3.03
CA ALA A 410 18.36 -16.62 3.00
C ALA A 410 19.39 -17.00 4.09
N PRO A 411 19.18 -18.08 4.85
CA PRO A 411 20.19 -18.56 5.78
C PRO A 411 21.48 -18.89 4.99
N PRO A 412 22.67 -18.60 5.55
CA PRO A 412 23.92 -18.98 4.91
C PRO A 412 23.95 -20.51 4.72
N PRO A 413 24.49 -21.01 3.60
CA PRO A 413 24.58 -22.44 3.37
C PRO A 413 25.39 -23.11 4.49
N PRO A 414 25.02 -24.33 4.90
CA PRO A 414 25.75 -25.05 5.92
C PRO A 414 27.21 -25.19 5.49
N VAL A 415 28.12 -24.77 6.37
CA VAL A 415 29.55 -25.01 6.20
C VAL A 415 29.75 -26.51 6.39
N ASN A 416 30.09 -27.21 5.31
CA ASN A 416 30.50 -28.61 5.38
C ASN A 416 31.74 -28.69 6.29
N GLN A 417 31.61 -29.40 7.42
CA GLN A 417 32.74 -29.87 8.22
C GLN A 417 33.30 -31.15 7.60
#